data_AF-A0A368F467-F1
#
_entry.id   AF-A0A368F467-F1
#
_cell.length_a   1.000
_cell.length_b   1.000
_cell.length_c   1.000
_cell.angle_alpha   90.00
_cell.angle_beta   90.00
_cell.angle_gamma   90.00
#
_symmetry.space_group_name_H-M   'P 1'
#
loop_
_entity.id
_entity.type
_entity.pdbx_description
1 polymer ?
#
loop_
_entity_poly.entity_id
_entity_poly.type
_entity_poly.pdbx_seq_one_letter_code
_entity_poly.pdbx_strand_id
1 'polypeptide(L)'
;MSIGFQRLRDFLEVIFAVSVPLTDILEVRAGYNTDNLHRAAKHYHFQEAAPESTCFSVIFTHRKFLHKSVDFAASSKEDRDKWVSALSYLLSKAKQQRAHFNEEAWIIQKFHEADTNKNGTLSFNEVWALLKKMNLQISEKYAKAYFKESEGQSTRDGVLDEKEFLNFFNRLTDRPELNHLLRTVSSDGAESLTTADLQKFLTEEQDVSFVFEFF
;
A
#
# COMPACT_ATOMS: atom_id res chain seq x y z
N MET A 1 22.42 30.78 21.06
CA MET A 1 22.62 30.26 19.68
C MET A 1 22.19 28.78 19.59
N SER A 2 20.98 28.39 20.04
CA SER A 2 20.66 26.94 20.16
C SER A 2 19.22 26.51 19.83
N ILE A 3 18.28 27.44 19.60
CA ILE A 3 16.88 27.09 19.31
C ILE A 3 16.63 26.94 17.80
N GLY A 4 17.35 27.72 16.97
CA GLY A 4 17.26 27.63 15.51
C GLY A 4 17.86 26.35 14.92
N PHE A 5 18.97 25.86 15.50
CA PHE A 5 19.62 24.62 15.05
C PHE A 5 18.80 23.36 15.40
N GLN A 6 18.08 23.36 16.52
CA GLN A 6 17.21 22.24 16.87
C GLN A 6 15.99 22.20 15.95
N ARG A 7 15.34 23.34 15.66
CA ARG A 7 14.24 23.37 14.69
C ARG A 7 14.69 23.02 13.27
N LEU A 8 15.88 23.42 12.85
CA LEU A 8 16.43 23.02 11.54
C LEU A 8 16.80 21.52 11.53
N ARG A 9 17.30 20.97 12.64
CA ARG A 9 17.58 19.53 12.79
C ARG A 9 16.28 18.71 12.81
N ASP A 10 15.25 19.15 13.52
CA ASP A 10 13.93 18.51 13.53
C ASP A 10 13.27 18.61 12.14
N PHE A 11 13.44 19.74 11.45
CA PHE A 11 12.96 19.95 10.06
C PHE A 11 13.74 19.09 9.05
N LEU A 12 15.05 18.91 9.25
CA LEU A 12 15.90 18.03 8.43
C LEU A 12 15.68 16.54 8.75
N GLU A 13 15.40 16.16 9.99
CA GLU A 13 14.98 14.79 10.35
C GLU A 13 13.63 14.44 9.70
N VAL A 14 12.70 15.39 9.62
CA VAL A 14 11.43 15.20 8.87
C VAL A 14 11.66 15.07 7.36
N ILE A 15 12.61 15.81 6.79
CA ILE A 15 12.96 15.72 5.35
C ILE A 15 13.72 14.44 5.01
N PHE A 16 14.51 13.87 5.93
CA PHE A 16 15.37 12.71 5.65
C PHE A 16 14.90 11.36 6.23
N ALA A 17 13.83 11.28 7.03
CA ALA A 17 13.45 10.04 7.73
C ALA A 17 12.15 9.36 7.24
N VAL A 18 11.63 9.67 6.06
CA VAL A 18 10.49 8.94 5.50
C VAL A 18 10.90 8.27 4.19
N SER A 19 11.49 7.07 4.30
CA SER A 19 11.62 6.18 3.16
C SER A 19 10.26 5.56 2.88
N VAL A 20 9.70 5.84 1.70
CA VAL A 20 8.50 5.17 1.19
C VAL A 20 8.96 4.08 0.22
N PRO A 21 8.71 2.79 0.50
CA PRO A 21 9.00 1.73 -0.46
C PRO A 21 8.26 1.97 -1.77
N LEU A 22 8.93 1.73 -2.92
CA LEU A 22 8.29 1.83 -4.24
C LEU A 22 7.04 0.94 -4.36
N THR A 23 7.01 -0.17 -3.61
CA THR A 23 5.87 -1.08 -3.49
C THR A 23 4.63 -0.45 -2.88
N ASP A 24 4.82 0.57 -2.05
CA ASP A 24 3.73 1.21 -1.30
C ASP A 24 3.20 2.45 -2.02
N ILE A 25 3.93 2.93 -3.04
CA ILE A 25 3.49 4.02 -3.90
C ILE A 25 2.42 3.50 -4.86
N LEU A 26 1.31 4.23 -4.94
CA LEU A 26 0.13 3.89 -5.71
C LEU A 26 0.13 4.61 -7.05
N GLU A 27 0.43 5.91 -7.00
CA GLU A 27 0.42 6.80 -8.14
C GLU A 27 1.20 8.10 -7.88
N VAL A 28 1.48 8.82 -8.96
CA VAL A 28 2.08 10.15 -8.95
C VAL A 28 1.12 11.07 -9.71
N ARG A 29 0.75 12.21 -9.11
CA ARG A 29 -0.13 13.20 -9.73
C ARG A 29 0.64 14.49 -9.98
N ALA A 30 0.53 15.04 -11.18
CA ALA A 30 1.07 16.36 -11.50
C ALA A 30 0.11 17.47 -11.09
N GLY A 31 0.62 18.68 -10.83
CA GLY A 31 -0.18 19.86 -10.52
C GLY A 31 -0.83 19.79 -9.13
N TYR A 32 -1.93 20.51 -8.94
CA TYR A 32 -2.62 20.61 -7.65
C TYR A 32 -3.66 19.51 -7.43
N ASN A 33 -3.44 18.31 -7.96
CA ASN A 33 -4.42 17.23 -8.03
C ASN A 33 -4.50 16.36 -6.75
N THR A 34 -4.08 16.90 -5.61
CA THR A 34 -4.27 16.33 -4.27
C THR A 34 -4.98 17.32 -3.37
N ASP A 35 -5.75 16.84 -2.38
CA ASP A 35 -6.55 17.70 -1.51
C ASP A 35 -5.74 18.81 -0.82
N ASN A 36 -4.50 18.50 -0.42
CA ASN A 36 -3.59 19.45 0.21
C ASN A 36 -3.19 20.56 -0.76
N LEU A 37 -2.69 20.22 -1.95
CA LEU A 37 -2.27 21.21 -2.94
C LEU A 37 -3.47 21.96 -3.50
N HIS A 38 -4.59 21.29 -3.77
CA HIS A 38 -5.83 21.91 -4.23
C HIS A 38 -6.32 22.97 -3.21
N ARG A 39 -6.25 22.65 -1.91
CA ARG A 39 -6.61 23.60 -0.85
C ARG A 39 -5.62 24.75 -0.74
N ALA A 40 -4.32 24.47 -0.79
CA ALA A 40 -3.27 25.50 -0.72
C ALA A 40 -3.34 26.47 -1.91
N ALA A 41 -3.61 25.94 -3.11
CA ALA A 41 -3.76 26.69 -4.34
C ALA A 41 -4.94 27.68 -4.33
N LYS A 42 -5.86 27.63 -3.35
CA LYS A 42 -6.89 28.67 -3.17
C LYS A 42 -6.29 30.03 -2.80
N HIS A 43 -5.04 30.07 -2.34
CA HIS A 43 -4.34 31.29 -1.98
C HIS A 43 -3.37 31.72 -3.08
N TYR A 44 -3.54 32.93 -3.60
CA TYR A 44 -2.69 33.49 -4.66
C TYR A 44 -1.19 33.46 -4.30
N HIS A 45 -0.82 33.82 -3.06
CA HIS A 45 0.57 33.79 -2.60
C HIS A 45 1.20 32.40 -2.67
N PHE A 46 0.41 31.33 -2.53
CA PHE A 46 0.89 29.98 -2.70
C PHE A 46 1.19 29.70 -4.17
N GLN A 47 0.29 30.08 -5.08
CA GLN A 47 0.48 29.88 -6.52
C GLN A 47 1.70 30.64 -7.06
N GLU A 48 2.00 31.81 -6.50
CA GLU A 48 3.18 32.60 -6.85
C GLU A 48 4.48 31.91 -6.38
N ALA A 49 4.48 31.35 -5.17
CA ALA A 49 5.63 30.64 -4.61
C ALA A 49 5.83 29.24 -5.20
N ALA A 50 4.75 28.55 -5.55
CA ALA A 50 4.75 27.18 -6.05
C ALA A 50 3.72 27.04 -7.19
N PRO A 51 4.06 27.47 -8.41
CA PRO A 51 3.15 27.38 -9.56
C PRO A 51 2.71 25.95 -9.85
N GLU A 52 1.51 25.78 -10.42
CA GLU A 52 0.95 24.45 -10.69
C GLU A 52 1.87 23.62 -11.59
N SER A 53 2.51 24.28 -12.55
CA SER A 53 3.41 23.64 -13.50
C SER A 53 4.65 23.02 -12.84
N THR A 54 5.03 23.45 -11.64
CA THR A 54 6.17 22.91 -10.88
C THR A 54 5.75 21.93 -9.78
N CYS A 55 4.45 21.81 -9.51
CA CYS A 55 3.94 20.97 -8.43
C CYS A 55 3.64 19.53 -8.87
N PHE A 56 3.84 18.59 -7.97
CA PHE A 56 3.40 17.21 -8.09
C PHE A 56 3.29 16.54 -6.72
N SER A 57 2.60 15.41 -6.66
CA SER A 57 2.40 14.65 -5.43
C SER A 57 2.63 13.16 -5.65
N VAL A 58 3.16 12.50 -4.63
CA VAL A 58 3.31 11.05 -4.58
C VAL A 58 2.31 10.50 -3.57
N ILE A 59 1.45 9.59 -4.03
CA ILE A 59 0.40 8.97 -3.21
C ILE A 59 0.83 7.54 -2.88
N PHE A 60 0.77 7.19 -1.60
CA PHE A 60 1.21 5.90 -1.10
C PHE A 60 0.28 5.37 -0.01
N THR A 61 0.31 4.05 0.17
CA THR A 61 -0.43 3.37 1.23
C THR A 61 0.15 3.71 2.60
N HIS A 62 -0.69 4.13 3.55
CA HIS A 62 -0.26 4.47 4.90
C HIS A 62 -1.00 3.64 5.95
N ARG A 63 -0.25 3.10 6.93
CA ARG A 63 -0.74 2.15 7.95
C ARG A 63 -1.98 2.61 8.72
N LYS A 64 -2.13 3.93 8.94
CA LYS A 64 -3.25 4.51 9.73
C LYS A 64 -4.35 5.19 8.91
N PHE A 65 -4.08 5.55 7.66
CA PHE A 65 -4.95 6.46 6.89
C PHE A 65 -5.38 5.89 5.54
N LEU A 66 -5.11 4.60 5.29
CA LEU A 66 -5.25 3.91 4.01
C LEU A 66 -4.37 4.49 2.89
N HIS A 67 -4.51 5.78 2.58
CA HIS A 67 -3.70 6.53 1.63
C HIS A 67 -3.19 7.84 2.23
N LYS A 68 -1.97 8.23 1.85
CA LYS A 68 -1.38 9.52 2.19
C LYS A 68 -0.67 10.07 0.96
N SER A 69 -0.64 11.40 0.83
CA SER A 69 0.17 12.10 -0.17
C SER A 69 1.34 12.82 0.49
N VAL A 70 2.45 12.91 -0.25
CA VAL A 70 3.50 13.91 -0.03
C VAL A 70 3.52 14.79 -1.27
N ASP A 71 3.49 16.10 -1.03
CA ASP A 71 3.38 17.13 -2.05
C ASP A 71 4.73 17.82 -2.24
N PHE A 72 5.10 18.08 -3.49
CA PHE A 72 6.40 18.64 -3.89
C PHE A 72 6.21 19.84 -4.82
N ALA A 73 7.08 20.82 -4.69
CA ALA A 73 7.25 21.91 -5.66
C ALA A 73 8.68 21.84 -6.20
N ALA A 74 8.83 21.53 -7.49
CA ALA A 74 10.12 21.48 -8.14
C ALA A 74 10.63 22.89 -8.47
N SER A 75 11.93 23.00 -8.75
CA SER A 75 12.58 24.26 -9.16
C SER A 75 12.07 24.78 -10.50
N SER A 76 11.57 23.90 -11.37
CA SER A 76 11.09 24.21 -12.71
C SER A 76 10.05 23.19 -13.18
N LYS A 77 9.32 23.54 -14.26
CA LYS A 77 8.39 22.62 -14.92
C LYS A 77 9.14 21.41 -15.48
N GLU A 78 10.32 21.64 -16.05
CA GLU A 78 11.16 20.60 -16.65
C GLU A 78 11.60 19.58 -15.60
N ASP A 79 11.98 20.02 -14.41
CA ASP A 79 12.38 19.13 -13.32
C ASP A 79 11.17 18.39 -12.76
N ARG A 80 10.01 19.04 -12.63
CA ARG A 80 8.77 18.36 -12.28
C ARG A 80 8.43 17.26 -13.28
N ASP A 81 8.49 17.55 -14.58
CA ASP A 81 8.16 16.60 -15.64
C ASP A 81 9.11 15.38 -15.61
N LYS A 82 10.42 15.59 -15.36
CA LYS A 82 11.38 14.50 -15.16
C LYS A 82 11.02 13.63 -13.96
N TRP A 83 10.69 14.21 -12.81
CA TRP A 83 10.31 13.47 -11.61
C TRP A 83 9.04 12.65 -11.81
N VAL A 84 7.99 13.27 -12.36
CA VAL A 84 6.73 12.59 -12.64
C VAL A 84 6.95 11.45 -13.63
N SER A 85 7.71 11.66 -14.69
CA SER A 85 8.02 10.63 -15.69
C SER A 85 8.82 9.47 -15.09
N ALA A 86 9.89 9.75 -14.34
CA ALA A 86 10.74 8.73 -13.74
C ALA A 86 9.98 7.88 -12.72
N LEU A 87 9.21 8.51 -11.82
CA LEU A 87 8.41 7.80 -10.82
C LEU A 87 7.30 6.98 -11.46
N SER A 88 6.59 7.54 -12.45
CA SER A 88 5.55 6.81 -13.19
C SER A 88 6.12 5.59 -13.92
N TYR A 89 7.31 5.72 -14.52
CA TYR A 89 8.02 4.60 -15.14
C TYR A 89 8.36 3.52 -14.12
N LEU A 90 8.96 3.88 -12.99
CA LEU A 90 9.29 2.93 -11.92
C LEU A 90 8.05 2.21 -11.39
N LEU A 91 6.94 2.93 -11.23
CA LEU A 91 5.65 2.35 -10.83
C LEU A 91 5.12 1.38 -11.88
N SER A 92 5.20 1.72 -13.16
CA SER A 92 4.79 0.80 -14.23
C SER A 92 5.59 -0.50 -14.20
N LYS A 93 6.90 -0.44 -13.92
CA LYS A 93 7.76 -1.62 -13.81
C LYS A 93 7.45 -2.44 -12.57
N ALA A 94 7.25 -1.79 -11.42
CA ALA A 94 6.82 -2.47 -10.21
C ALA A 94 5.45 -3.14 -10.36
N LYS A 95 4.49 -2.47 -11.03
CA LYS A 95 3.17 -3.03 -11.35
C LYS A 95 3.27 -4.20 -12.34
N GLN A 96 4.11 -4.11 -13.37
CA GLN A 96 4.35 -5.20 -14.30
C GLN A 96 4.96 -6.43 -13.60
N GLN A 97 5.93 -6.22 -12.69
CA GLN A 97 6.49 -7.31 -11.87
C GLN A 97 5.43 -7.94 -10.97
N ARG A 98 4.53 -7.15 -10.38
CA ARG A 98 3.39 -7.65 -9.60
C ARG A 98 2.35 -8.39 -10.45
N ALA A 99 2.07 -7.93 -11.66
CA ALA A 99 1.11 -8.59 -12.56
C ALA A 99 1.56 -10.01 -12.96
N HIS A 100 2.87 -10.29 -12.92
CA HIS A 100 3.45 -11.60 -13.15
C HIS A 100 3.84 -12.32 -11.85
N PHE A 101 3.54 -11.74 -10.68
CA PHE A 101 3.87 -12.33 -9.40
C PHE A 101 2.89 -13.46 -9.10
N ASN A 102 3.40 -14.70 -9.14
CA ASN A 102 2.65 -15.85 -8.65
C ASN A 102 2.77 -15.88 -7.13
N GLU A 103 1.78 -15.31 -6.46
CA GLU A 103 1.70 -15.20 -5.00
C GLU A 103 1.79 -16.58 -4.33
N GLU A 104 1.10 -17.57 -4.86
CA GLU A 104 1.14 -18.95 -4.35
C GLU A 104 2.55 -19.53 -4.42
N ALA A 105 3.24 -19.41 -5.56
CA ALA A 105 4.61 -19.88 -5.71
C ALA A 105 5.58 -19.17 -4.76
N TRP A 106 5.36 -17.89 -4.50
CA TRP A 106 6.16 -17.14 -3.54
C TRP A 106 5.89 -17.57 -2.09
N ILE A 107 4.63 -17.83 -1.71
CA ILE A 107 4.29 -18.35 -0.38
C ILE A 107 4.92 -19.74 -0.16
N ILE A 108 4.87 -20.62 -1.17
CA ILE A 108 5.54 -21.93 -1.14
C ILE A 108 7.06 -21.77 -0.99
N GLN A 109 7.67 -20.81 -1.69
CA GLN A 109 9.09 -20.52 -1.47
C GLN A 109 9.37 -20.10 -0.02
N LYS A 110 8.49 -19.30 0.60
CA LYS A 110 8.63 -18.91 2.01
C LYS A 110 8.45 -20.06 2.98
N PHE A 111 7.62 -21.04 2.65
CA PHE A 111 7.53 -22.28 3.40
C PHE A 111 8.90 -22.99 3.45
N HIS A 112 9.52 -23.22 2.29
CA HIS A 112 10.83 -23.88 2.22
C HIS A 112 11.96 -23.09 2.88
N GLU A 113 11.92 -21.74 2.83
CA GLU A 113 12.89 -20.90 3.54
C GLU A 113 12.73 -20.97 5.07
N ALA A 114 11.52 -21.21 5.56
CA ALA A 114 11.21 -21.28 6.99
C ALA A 114 11.39 -22.69 7.59
N ASP A 115 11.34 -23.74 6.77
CA ASP A 115 11.57 -25.14 7.18
C ASP A 115 13.07 -25.39 7.39
N THR A 116 13.58 -24.88 8.52
CA THR A 116 15.01 -24.90 8.83
C THR A 116 15.53 -26.31 9.12
N ASN A 117 14.68 -27.16 9.68
CA ASN A 117 15.01 -28.54 10.02
C ASN A 117 14.74 -29.51 8.85
N LYS A 118 14.12 -29.03 7.76
CA LYS A 118 13.79 -29.77 6.53
C LYS A 118 12.90 -30.99 6.77
N ASN A 119 12.00 -30.91 7.75
CA ASN A 119 11.10 -32.01 8.07
C ASN A 119 9.81 -31.99 7.22
N GLY A 120 9.66 -31.01 6.33
CA GLY A 120 8.50 -30.85 5.46
C GLY A 120 7.27 -30.27 6.16
N THR A 121 7.45 -29.67 7.34
CA THR A 121 6.40 -29.01 8.13
C THR A 121 6.97 -27.80 8.87
N LEU A 122 6.12 -26.87 9.30
CA LEU A 122 6.54 -25.71 10.07
C LEU A 122 5.95 -25.73 11.47
N SER A 123 6.81 -25.62 12.47
CA SER A 123 6.39 -25.31 13.83
C SER A 123 5.95 -23.85 13.95
N PHE A 124 5.18 -23.51 14.99
CA PHE A 124 4.81 -22.12 15.26
C PHE A 124 6.02 -21.20 15.38
N ASN A 125 7.13 -21.69 15.94
CA ASN A 125 8.35 -20.88 16.10
C ASN A 125 8.97 -20.50 14.75
N GLU A 126 8.98 -21.42 13.78
CA GLU A 126 9.46 -21.18 12.42
C GLU A 126 8.54 -20.20 11.68
N VAL A 127 7.22 -20.40 11.78
CA VAL A 127 6.23 -19.45 11.25
C VAL A 127 6.40 -18.07 11.88
N TRP A 128 6.55 -17.98 13.20
CA TRP A 128 6.71 -16.71 13.91
C TRP A 128 8.00 -15.98 13.54
N ALA A 129 9.10 -16.71 13.33
CA ALA A 129 10.35 -16.14 12.84
C ALA A 129 10.19 -15.58 11.42
N LEU A 130 9.50 -16.30 10.53
CA LEU A 130 9.20 -15.85 9.18
C LEU A 130 8.33 -14.58 9.19
N LEU A 131 7.23 -14.55 9.94
CA LEU A 131 6.32 -13.40 10.03
C LEU A 131 7.04 -12.12 10.50
N LYS A 132 7.95 -12.27 11.48
CA LYS A 132 8.83 -11.17 11.94
C LYS A 132 9.78 -10.69 10.85
N LYS A 133 10.38 -11.60 10.08
CA LYS A 133 11.26 -11.28 8.94
C LYS A 133 10.51 -10.56 7.82
N MET A 134 9.23 -10.87 7.64
CA MET A 134 8.34 -10.24 6.66
C MET A 134 7.79 -8.87 7.13
N ASN A 135 8.17 -8.42 8.33
CA ASN A 135 7.76 -7.14 8.91
C ASN A 135 6.23 -6.96 9.02
N LEU A 136 5.49 -8.07 9.19
CA LEU A 136 4.05 -8.06 9.41
C LEU A 136 3.74 -7.52 10.81
N GLN A 137 2.92 -6.47 10.88
CA GLN A 137 2.56 -5.80 12.14
C GLN A 137 1.40 -6.54 12.83
N ILE A 138 1.65 -7.78 13.26
CA ILE A 138 0.67 -8.64 13.92
C ILE A 138 1.15 -9.04 15.31
N SER A 139 0.22 -9.17 16.26
CA SER A 139 0.58 -9.66 17.59
C SER A 139 0.84 -11.17 17.58
N GLU A 140 1.78 -11.62 18.40
CA GLU A 140 2.08 -13.06 18.52
C GLU A 140 0.85 -13.87 18.92
N LYS A 141 0.01 -13.32 19.80
CA LYS A 141 -1.25 -13.93 20.23
C LYS A 141 -2.21 -14.15 19.06
N TYR A 142 -2.29 -13.18 18.16
CA TYR A 142 -3.15 -13.26 16.98
C TYR A 142 -2.62 -14.29 15.98
N ALA A 143 -1.32 -14.25 15.67
CA ALA A 143 -0.68 -15.24 14.80
C ALA A 143 -0.85 -16.67 15.34
N LYS A 144 -0.74 -16.85 16.66
CA LYS A 144 -0.90 -18.16 17.32
C LYS A 144 -2.34 -18.67 17.29
N ALA A 145 -3.33 -17.79 17.35
CA ALA A 145 -4.73 -18.17 17.21
C ALA A 145 -5.01 -18.69 15.80
N TYR A 146 -4.57 -17.97 14.77
CA TYR A 146 -4.69 -18.39 13.37
C TYR A 146 -3.94 -19.68 13.09
N PHE A 147 -2.73 -19.84 13.63
CA PHE A 147 -1.94 -21.06 13.46
C PHE A 147 -2.71 -22.29 13.95
N LYS A 148 -3.31 -22.21 15.14
CA LYS A 148 -4.11 -23.31 15.72
C LYS A 148 -5.38 -23.62 14.94
N GLU A 149 -6.00 -22.60 14.36
CA GLU A 149 -7.19 -22.80 13.52
C GLU A 149 -6.83 -23.53 12.22
N SER A 150 -5.69 -23.19 11.62
CA SER A 150 -5.17 -23.86 10.42
C SER A 150 -4.68 -25.29 10.72
N GLU A 151 -4.07 -25.51 11.89
CA GLU A 151 -3.66 -26.82 12.41
C GLU A 151 -4.86 -27.77 12.59
N GLY A 152 -6.02 -27.24 13.02
CA GLY A 152 -7.24 -28.04 13.26
C GLY A 152 -7.84 -28.73 12.03
N GLN A 153 -7.27 -28.51 10.84
CA GLN A 153 -7.61 -29.23 9.61
C GLN A 153 -6.69 -30.44 9.36
N SER A 154 -5.69 -30.66 10.22
CA SER A 154 -4.67 -31.69 10.10
C SER A 154 -4.90 -32.91 11.00
N THR A 155 -4.03 -33.91 10.79
CA THR A 155 -3.86 -35.09 11.67
C THR A 155 -2.63 -34.97 12.59
N ARG A 156 -1.84 -33.91 12.46
CA ARG A 156 -0.59 -33.69 13.22
C ARG A 156 -0.69 -32.44 14.08
N ASP A 157 -0.64 -32.60 15.39
CA ASP A 157 -0.65 -31.49 16.33
C ASP A 157 0.71 -30.75 16.34
N GLY A 158 0.66 -29.42 16.37
CA GLY A 158 1.77 -28.52 16.61
C GLY A 158 2.55 -28.06 15.39
N VAL A 159 2.17 -28.47 14.18
CA VAL A 159 2.87 -28.14 12.92
C VAL A 159 1.88 -27.87 11.77
N LEU A 160 2.36 -27.16 10.74
CA LEU A 160 1.63 -26.98 9.47
C LEU A 160 2.43 -27.61 8.32
N ASP A 161 1.79 -28.41 7.48
CA ASP A 161 2.35 -28.77 6.18
C ASP A 161 2.28 -27.61 5.17
N GLU A 162 2.81 -27.82 3.96
CA GLU A 162 2.86 -26.77 2.92
C GLU A 162 1.47 -26.21 2.56
N LYS A 163 0.46 -27.08 2.47
CA LYS A 163 -0.90 -26.71 2.10
C LYS A 163 -1.58 -25.96 3.24
N GLU A 164 -1.38 -26.41 4.47
CA GLU A 164 -1.90 -25.78 5.68
C GLU A 164 -1.24 -24.41 5.90
N PHE A 165 0.06 -24.29 5.64
CA PHE A 165 0.78 -23.03 5.68
C PHE A 165 0.27 -22.03 4.63
N LEU A 166 -0.01 -22.49 3.40
CA LEU A 166 -0.62 -21.65 2.36
C LEU A 166 -1.97 -21.08 2.83
N ASN A 167 -2.84 -21.93 3.40
CA ASN A 167 -4.15 -21.53 3.91
C ASN A 167 -4.03 -20.59 5.12
N PHE A 168 -3.13 -20.89 6.06
CA PHE A 168 -2.79 -20.01 7.18
C PHE A 168 -2.39 -18.63 6.68
N PHE A 169 -1.47 -18.56 5.73
CA PHE A 169 -0.93 -17.30 5.22
C PHE A 169 -2.02 -16.49 4.51
N ASN A 170 -2.80 -17.11 3.63
CA ASN A 170 -3.89 -16.46 2.92
C ASN A 170 -4.92 -15.85 3.88
N ARG A 171 -5.32 -16.59 4.92
CA ARG A 171 -6.26 -16.10 5.94
C ARG A 171 -5.68 -14.99 6.81
N LEU A 172 -4.38 -15.06 7.11
CA LEU A 172 -3.69 -14.07 7.92
C LEU A 172 -3.55 -12.74 7.17
N THR A 173 -3.40 -12.80 5.84
CA THR A 173 -3.28 -11.62 4.97
C THR A 173 -4.59 -11.18 4.35
N ASP A 174 -5.66 -11.96 4.51
CA ASP A 174 -7.00 -11.60 4.05
C ASP A 174 -7.48 -10.32 4.75
N ARG A 175 -8.16 -9.47 4.00
CA ARG A 175 -8.69 -8.19 4.47
C ARG A 175 -10.20 -8.19 4.29
N PRO A 176 -10.95 -8.87 5.18
CA PRO A 176 -12.39 -9.06 5.03
C PRO A 176 -13.17 -7.75 4.95
N GLU A 177 -12.69 -6.68 5.60
CA GLU A 177 -13.21 -5.32 5.43
C GLU A 177 -13.22 -4.83 3.96
N LEU A 178 -12.22 -5.19 3.15
CA LEU A 178 -12.20 -4.84 1.72
C LEU A 178 -13.24 -5.68 0.94
N ASN A 179 -13.40 -6.96 1.28
CA ASN A 179 -14.40 -7.83 0.65
C ASN A 179 -15.82 -7.37 0.97
N HIS A 180 -16.08 -6.95 2.21
CA HIS A 180 -17.36 -6.36 2.60
C HIS A 180 -17.63 -5.06 1.83
N LEU A 181 -16.63 -4.18 1.70
CA LEU A 181 -16.76 -2.96 0.89
C LEU A 181 -17.07 -3.28 -0.57
N LEU A 182 -16.35 -4.24 -1.18
CA LEU A 182 -16.60 -4.68 -2.56
C LEU A 182 -18.03 -5.24 -2.72
N ARG A 183 -18.49 -6.07 -1.78
CA ARG A 183 -19.86 -6.62 -1.78
C ARG A 183 -20.94 -5.56 -1.55
N THR A 184 -20.65 -4.54 -0.75
CA THR A 184 -21.58 -3.43 -0.48
C THR A 184 -21.74 -2.55 -1.71
N VAL A 185 -20.68 -2.42 -2.50
CA VAL A 185 -20.62 -1.58 -3.69
C VAL A 185 -21.04 -2.34 -4.96
N SER A 186 -20.86 -3.66 -5.00
CA SER A 186 -21.27 -4.49 -6.14
C SER A 186 -22.79 -4.64 -6.22
N SER A 187 -23.36 -4.42 -7.40
CA SER A 187 -24.78 -4.62 -7.66
C SER A 187 -25.24 -6.08 -7.57
N ASP A 188 -24.32 -7.04 -7.73
CA ASP A 188 -24.60 -8.48 -7.65
C ASP A 188 -24.14 -9.12 -6.32
N GLY A 189 -23.58 -8.33 -5.40
CA GLY A 189 -23.06 -8.79 -4.11
C GLY A 189 -21.80 -9.67 -4.21
N ALA A 190 -21.12 -9.69 -5.37
CA ALA A 190 -19.82 -10.34 -5.55
C ALA A 190 -18.68 -9.54 -4.89
N GLU A 191 -17.54 -10.21 -4.70
CA GLU A 191 -16.28 -9.57 -4.28
C GLU A 191 -15.53 -8.93 -5.47
N SER A 192 -16.29 -8.42 -6.44
CA SER A 192 -15.80 -7.80 -7.66
C SER A 192 -16.77 -6.70 -8.08
N LEU A 193 -16.24 -5.60 -8.62
CA LEU A 193 -17.07 -4.52 -9.15
C LEU A 193 -17.11 -4.57 -10.68
N THR A 194 -18.29 -4.47 -11.26
CA THR A 194 -18.41 -4.17 -12.68
C THR A 194 -18.03 -2.70 -12.94
N THR A 195 -17.77 -2.36 -14.19
CA THR A 195 -17.55 -0.96 -14.59
C THR A 195 -18.72 -0.05 -14.20
N ALA A 196 -19.95 -0.56 -14.22
CA ALA A 196 -21.14 0.16 -13.79
C ALA A 196 -21.18 0.38 -12.26
N ASP A 197 -20.82 -0.64 -11.47
CA ASP A 197 -20.77 -0.53 -10.00
C ASP A 197 -19.72 0.47 -9.55
N LEU A 198 -18.54 0.43 -10.18
CA LEU A 198 -17.46 1.37 -9.90
C LEU A 198 -17.85 2.80 -10.30
N GLN A 199 -18.48 2.99 -11.45
CA GLN A 199 -18.95 4.30 -11.87
C GLN A 199 -19.99 4.87 -10.90
N LYS A 200 -20.94 4.04 -10.45
CA LYS A 200 -21.96 4.41 -9.47
C LYS A 200 -21.32 4.83 -8.14
N PHE A 201 -20.41 4.01 -7.62
CA PHE A 201 -19.67 4.32 -6.40
C PHE A 201 -18.93 5.66 -6.47
N LEU A 202 -18.21 5.89 -7.57
CA LEU A 202 -17.45 7.12 -7.76
C LEU A 202 -18.37 8.34 -7.83
N THR A 203 -19.54 8.22 -8.46
CA THR A 203 -20.45 9.34 -8.70
C THR A 203 -21.35 9.63 -7.49
N GLU A 204 -21.87 8.60 -6.83
CA GLU A 204 -22.90 8.75 -5.79
C GLU A 204 -22.30 8.77 -4.36
N GLU A 205 -21.26 7.99 -4.10
CA GLU A 205 -20.71 7.82 -2.75
C GLU A 205 -19.40 8.59 -2.53
N GLN A 206 -18.65 8.89 -3.59
CA GLN A 206 -17.37 9.63 -3.51
C GLN A 206 -17.44 11.04 -4.10
N ASP A 207 -18.63 11.47 -4.55
CA ASP A 207 -18.91 12.79 -5.15
C ASP A 207 -17.89 13.20 -6.24
N VAL A 208 -17.39 12.21 -6.98
CA VAL A 208 -16.46 12.42 -8.09
C VAL A 208 -17.28 12.89 -9.29
N SER A 209 -17.34 14.19 -9.47
CA SER A 209 -17.95 14.82 -10.65
C SER A 209 -17.09 14.50 -11.89
N PHE A 210 -17.56 13.60 -12.76
CA PHE A 210 -17.01 13.48 -14.12
C PHE A 210 -17.39 14.73 -14.91
N VAL A 211 -16.57 15.78 -14.84
CA VAL A 211 -16.66 16.90 -15.77
C VAL A 211 -16.15 16.40 -17.12
N PHE A 212 -17.06 15.94 -17.97
CA PHE A 212 -16.79 15.86 -19.40
C PHE A 212 -16.75 17.29 -19.95
N GLU A 213 -15.58 17.93 -19.91
CA GLU A 213 -15.31 19.03 -20.83
C GLU A 213 -15.14 18.42 -22.23
N PHE A 214 -16.23 18.41 -22.99
CA PHE A 214 -16.14 18.32 -24.44
C PHE A 214 -15.52 19.63 -24.95
N PHE A 215 -14.36 19.52 -25.60
CA PHE A 215 -13.81 20.57 -26.46
C PHE A 215 -14.77 20.90 -27.61
#